data_AF-A0A1J5DUM2-F1
#
_entry.id   AF-A0A1J5DUM2-F1
#
_cell.length_a   1.000
_cell.length_b   1.000
_cell.length_c   1.000
_cell.angle_alpha   90.00
_cell.angle_beta   90.00
_cell.angle_gamma   90.00
#
_symmetry.space_group_name_H-M   'P 1'
#
loop_
_entity.id
_entity.type
_entity.pdbx_description
1 polymer ?
#
loop_
_entity_poly.entity_id
_entity_poly.type
_entity_poly.pdbx_seq_one_letter_code
_entity_poly.pdbx_strand_id
1 'polypeptide(L)'
;MIRHGESVLLDTTAIIEAHRQGIWKPLVNGFRLATVEKCIEEVDTGNLVAGERLEIDTGRLRREMMVYQVDDATMAEAVLSSEGKLQILHDGEKELLAYATNVSGIFYISSQDRACVRVGAKMGLLDRFVSLEEMAEAVGRKRLPLP
;
A
#
# COMPACT_ATOMS: atom_id res chain seq x y z
N MET A 1 -0.99 -10.16 13.76
CA MET A 1 0.33 -9.54 13.99
C MET A 1 1.26 -10.04 12.90
N ILE A 2 1.70 -9.12 12.04
CA ILE A 2 2.57 -9.40 10.91
C ILE A 2 3.97 -9.86 11.40
N ARG A 3 4.65 -10.69 10.60
CA ARG A 3 5.97 -11.25 10.87
C ARG A 3 6.94 -10.96 9.73
N HIS A 4 8.22 -10.99 10.06
CA HIS A 4 9.30 -10.87 9.08
C HIS A 4 9.14 -11.89 7.94
N GLY A 5 9.33 -11.43 6.70
CA GLY A 5 9.25 -12.22 5.47
C GLY A 5 7.84 -12.33 4.87
N GLU A 6 6.81 -11.78 5.53
CA GLU A 6 5.45 -11.75 4.96
C GLU A 6 5.34 -10.74 3.81
N SER A 7 4.35 -10.97 2.94
CA SER A 7 4.12 -10.14 1.76
C SER A 7 3.21 -8.98 2.12
N VAL A 8 3.55 -7.76 1.70
CA VAL A 8 2.76 -6.57 2.01
C VAL A 8 2.55 -5.72 0.75
N LEU A 9 1.29 -5.44 0.44
CA LEU A 9 0.85 -4.47 -0.54
C LEU A 9 0.84 -3.08 0.09
N LEU A 10 1.59 -2.15 -0.48
CA LEU A 10 1.64 -0.76 -0.04
C LEU A 10 0.91 0.13 -1.05
N ASP A 11 0.05 1.02 -0.57
CA ASP A 11 -0.47 2.12 -1.37
C ASP A 11 0.54 3.28 -1.45
N THR A 12 0.18 4.30 -2.22
CA THR A 12 0.94 5.55 -2.36
C THR A 12 1.23 6.20 -1.01
N THR A 13 0.23 6.25 -0.12
CA THR A 13 0.36 6.93 1.18
C THR A 13 1.34 6.20 2.11
N ALA A 14 1.29 4.87 2.15
CA ALA A 14 2.19 4.05 2.95
C ALA A 14 3.64 4.11 2.44
N ILE A 15 3.85 4.14 1.12
CA ILE A 15 5.20 4.33 0.54
C ILE A 15 5.77 5.68 0.97
N ILE A 16 5.03 6.76 0.76
CA ILE A 16 5.49 8.12 1.09
C ILE A 16 5.77 8.24 2.59
N GLU A 17 4.87 7.72 3.42
CA GLU A 17 5.00 7.80 4.86
C GLU A 17 6.18 6.98 5.39
N ALA A 18 6.43 5.79 4.83
CA ALA A 18 7.59 4.98 5.20
C ALA A 18 8.93 5.66 4.86
N HIS A 19 8.98 6.42 3.76
CA HIS A 19 10.14 7.25 3.41
C HIS A 19 10.27 8.45 4.36
N ARG A 20 9.16 9.16 4.61
CA ARG A 20 9.10 10.32 5.52
C ARG A 20 9.59 9.96 6.92
N GLN A 21 9.18 8.80 7.42
CA GLN A 21 9.55 8.26 8.72
C GLN A 21 10.96 7.62 8.76
N GLY A 22 11.65 7.48 7.62
CA GLY A 22 12.97 6.86 7.55
C GLY A 22 12.98 5.34 7.83
N ILE A 23 11.83 4.67 7.70
CA ILE A 23 11.68 3.22 7.95
C ILE A 23 11.70 2.37 6.69
N TRP A 24 11.72 2.97 5.52
CA TRP A 24 11.74 2.26 4.24
C TRP A 24 12.76 1.11 4.15
N LYS A 25 14.04 1.39 4.44
CA LYS A 25 15.11 0.36 4.37
C LYS A 25 14.84 -0.85 5.28
N PRO A 26 14.51 -0.67 6.57
CA PRO A 26 14.05 -1.76 7.42
C PRO A 26 12.89 -2.57 6.82
N LEU A 27 11.89 -1.91 6.22
CA LEU A 27 10.74 -2.60 5.63
C LEU A 27 11.14 -3.44 4.41
N VAL A 28 11.96 -2.89 3.51
CA VAL A 28 12.49 -3.61 2.33
C VAL A 28 13.27 -4.85 2.74
N ASN A 29 14.07 -4.76 3.80
CA ASN A 29 14.82 -5.91 4.32
C ASN A 29 13.94 -6.91 5.08
N GLY A 30 12.83 -6.41 5.64
CA GLY A 30 11.97 -7.15 6.55
C GLY A 30 10.83 -7.90 5.88
N PHE A 31 10.35 -7.43 4.74
CA PHE A 31 9.12 -7.91 4.11
C PHE A 31 9.28 -8.10 2.60
N ARG A 32 8.39 -8.90 2.01
CA ARG A 32 8.22 -8.95 0.56
C ARG A 32 7.26 -7.86 0.14
N LEU A 33 7.80 -6.66 -0.08
CA LEU A 33 7.00 -5.50 -0.45
C LEU A 33 6.53 -5.58 -1.90
N ALA A 34 5.31 -5.13 -2.12
CA ALA A 34 4.69 -5.05 -3.42
C ALA A 34 3.73 -3.86 -3.51
N THR A 35 3.43 -3.43 -4.74
CA THR A 35 2.42 -2.40 -5.02
C THR A 35 1.90 -2.56 -6.45
N VAL A 36 1.04 -1.65 -6.89
CA VAL A 36 0.55 -1.54 -8.27
C VAL A 36 1.20 -0.37 -8.99
N GLU A 37 1.25 -0.41 -10.32
CA GLU A 37 1.89 0.63 -11.14
C GLU A 37 1.33 2.02 -10.81
N LYS A 38 0.01 2.13 -10.65
CA LYS A 38 -0.66 3.40 -10.39
C LYS A 38 -0.18 4.07 -9.11
N CYS A 39 0.10 3.30 -8.05
CA CYS A 39 0.68 3.84 -6.83
C CYS A 39 2.09 4.42 -7.07
N ILE A 40 2.89 3.82 -7.96
CA ILE A 40 4.21 4.39 -8.25
C ILE A 40 4.09 5.66 -9.11
N GLU A 41 3.18 5.71 -10.08
CA GLU A 41 2.90 6.95 -10.83
C GLU A 41 2.52 8.08 -9.87
N GLU A 42 1.65 7.81 -8.90
CA GLU A 42 1.23 8.79 -7.89
C GLU A 42 2.40 9.23 -7.00
N VAL A 43 3.31 8.32 -6.63
CA VAL A 43 4.55 8.69 -5.92
C VAL A 43 5.40 9.66 -6.75
N ASP A 44 5.54 9.43 -8.06
CA ASP A 44 6.34 10.27 -8.97
C ASP A 44 5.77 11.68 -9.12
N THR A 45 4.44 11.76 -9.27
CA THR A 45 3.72 13.05 -9.34
C THR A 45 3.77 13.84 -8.03
N GLY A 46 4.14 13.15 -6.93
CA GLY A 46 4.36 13.72 -5.61
C GLY A 46 3.07 14.00 -4.87
N ASN A 47 2.95 13.48 -3.65
CA ASN A 47 1.94 13.95 -2.72
C ASN A 47 2.52 15.16 -1.95
N LEU A 48 1.92 16.34 -2.11
CA LEU A 48 2.24 17.52 -1.28
C LEU A 48 1.63 17.32 0.11
N VAL A 49 2.23 16.46 0.92
CA VAL A 49 1.81 16.28 2.31
C VAL A 49 2.55 17.31 3.16
N ALA A 50 1.81 18.26 3.75
CA ALA A 50 2.33 19.35 4.58
C ALA A 50 3.28 20.36 3.89
N GLY A 51 3.20 20.49 2.56
CA GLY A 51 3.89 21.55 1.81
C GLY A 51 5.36 21.28 1.47
N GLU A 52 5.91 20.13 1.88
CA GLU A 52 7.25 19.70 1.48
C GLU A 52 7.15 18.60 0.41
N ARG A 53 7.89 18.78 -0.69
CA ARG A 53 8.02 17.75 -1.72
C ARG A 53 9.05 16.72 -1.26
N LEU A 54 8.60 15.53 -0.89
CA LEU A 54 9.48 14.39 -0.67
C LEU A 54 9.79 13.74 -2.03
N GLU A 55 10.99 13.97 -2.55
CA GLU A 55 11.44 13.28 -3.77
C GLU A 55 11.80 11.83 -3.46
N ILE A 56 11.08 10.90 -4.09
CA ILE A 56 11.33 9.45 -3.98
C ILE A 56 11.73 8.94 -5.36
N ASP A 57 12.89 8.29 -5.45
CA ASP A 57 13.37 7.66 -6.68
C ASP A 57 12.50 6.43 -7.02
N THR A 58 11.56 6.61 -7.95
CA THR A 58 10.65 5.56 -8.42
C THR A 58 11.38 4.42 -9.14
N GLY A 59 12.50 4.71 -9.79
CA GLY A 59 13.38 3.70 -10.37
C GLY A 59 14.01 2.80 -9.30
N ARG A 60 14.33 3.36 -8.14
CA ARG A 60 14.77 2.59 -6.97
C ARG A 60 13.63 1.78 -6.35
N LEU A 61 12.42 2.34 -6.23
CA LEU A 61 11.26 1.57 -5.77
C LEU A 61 11.06 0.30 -6.60
N ARG A 62 11.11 0.40 -7.93
CA ARG A 62 10.99 -0.75 -8.85
C ARG A 62 12.04 -1.84 -8.65
N ARG A 63 13.19 -1.52 -8.06
CA ARG A 63 14.24 -2.49 -7.74
C ARG A 63 14.10 -3.10 -6.35
N GLU A 64 13.37 -2.43 -5.45
CA GLU A 64 13.25 -2.80 -4.03
C GLU A 64 11.90 -3.49 -3.70
N MET A 65 10.93 -3.47 -4.63
CA MET A 65 9.63 -4.12 -4.47
C MET A 65 9.07 -4.63 -5.80
N MET A 66 8.12 -5.56 -5.70
CA MET A 66 7.36 -6.03 -6.86
C MET A 66 6.30 -4.99 -7.26
N VAL A 67 6.18 -4.70 -8.56
CA VAL A 67 5.17 -3.78 -9.08
C VAL A 67 4.27 -4.54 -10.04
N TYR A 68 2.98 -4.56 -9.75
CA TYR A 68 1.98 -5.27 -10.53
C TYR A 68 1.18 -4.31 -11.42
N GLN A 69 0.81 -4.81 -12.59
CA GLN A 69 -0.14 -4.16 -13.48
C GLN A 69 -1.53 -4.72 -13.18
N VAL A 70 -2.54 -3.85 -13.15
CA VAL A 70 -3.93 -4.25 -12.98
C VAL A 70 -4.63 -4.06 -14.32
N ASP A 71 -5.16 -5.15 -14.88
CA ASP A 71 -5.85 -5.09 -16.16
C ASP A 71 -7.33 -4.66 -15.99
N ASP A 72 -7.93 -4.25 -17.12
CA ASP A 72 -9.32 -3.78 -17.16
C ASP A 72 -10.32 -4.84 -16.65
N ALA A 73 -10.02 -6.13 -16.84
CA ALA A 73 -10.87 -7.22 -16.38
C ALA A 73 -10.88 -7.30 -14.85
N THR A 74 -9.70 -7.28 -14.23
CA THR A 74 -9.52 -7.24 -12.78
C THR A 74 -10.21 -6.01 -12.18
N MET A 75 -10.07 -4.86 -12.82
CA MET A 75 -10.75 -3.63 -12.40
C MET A 75 -12.27 -3.73 -12.49
N ALA A 76 -12.81 -4.25 -13.59
CA ALA A 76 -14.25 -4.41 -13.77
C ALA A 76 -14.85 -5.35 -12.71
N GLU A 77 -14.20 -6.47 -12.44
CA GLU A 77 -14.63 -7.43 -11.41
C GLU A 77 -14.61 -6.80 -10.00
N ALA A 78 -13.56 -6.06 -9.67
CA ALA A 78 -13.45 -5.36 -8.39
C ALA A 78 -14.54 -4.28 -8.21
N VAL A 79 -14.88 -3.54 -9.27
CA VAL A 79 -15.95 -2.53 -9.25
C VAL A 79 -17.31 -3.18 -9.02
N LEU A 80 -17.59 -4.31 -9.68
CA LEU A 80 -18.85 -5.04 -9.51
C LEU A 80 -18.98 -5.63 -8.11
N SER A 81 -17.93 -6.33 -7.63
CA SER A 81 -17.91 -6.96 -6.31
C SER A 81 -17.96 -5.95 -5.15
N SER A 82 -17.43 -4.74 -5.35
CA SER A 82 -17.49 -3.68 -4.34
C SER A 82 -18.82 -2.90 -4.34
N GLU A 83 -19.78 -3.23 -5.23
CA GLU A 83 -21.01 -2.46 -5.47
C GLU A 83 -20.71 -0.99 -5.81
N GLY A 84 -19.67 -0.73 -6.60
CA GLY A 84 -19.24 0.61 -7.01
C GLY A 84 -18.54 1.43 -5.92
N LYS A 85 -18.29 0.87 -4.73
CA LYS A 85 -17.66 1.61 -3.61
C LYS A 85 -16.20 1.98 -3.88
N LEU A 86 -15.51 1.28 -4.79
CA LEU A 86 -14.16 1.67 -5.23
C LEU A 86 -14.13 3.08 -5.85
N GLN A 87 -15.23 3.56 -6.42
CA GLN A 87 -15.26 4.85 -7.13
C GLN A 87 -14.94 6.07 -6.24
N ILE A 88 -15.04 5.93 -4.91
CA ILE A 88 -14.74 7.01 -3.96
C ILE A 88 -13.24 7.13 -3.62
N LEU A 89 -12.43 6.16 -4.03
CA LEU A 89 -11.01 6.09 -3.70
C LEU A 89 -10.13 6.83 -4.71
N HIS A 90 -8.87 7.03 -4.38
CA HIS A 90 -7.87 7.46 -5.35
C HIS A 90 -7.49 6.30 -6.29
N ASP A 91 -6.99 6.60 -7.48
CA ASP A 91 -6.80 5.59 -8.52
C ASP A 91 -5.78 4.51 -8.11
N GLY A 92 -4.70 4.89 -7.43
CA GLY A 92 -3.76 3.95 -6.84
C GLY A 92 -4.40 3.00 -5.84
N GLU A 93 -5.25 3.51 -4.94
CA GLU A 93 -5.97 2.70 -3.95
C GLU A 93 -6.99 1.77 -4.61
N LYS A 94 -7.69 2.27 -5.65
CA LYS A 94 -8.64 1.46 -6.43
C LYS A 94 -7.96 0.24 -7.03
N GLU A 95 -6.86 0.46 -7.75
CA GLU A 95 -6.11 -0.61 -8.38
C GLU A 95 -5.49 -1.55 -7.35
N LEU A 96 -4.95 -1.02 -6.24
CA LEU A 96 -4.38 -1.83 -5.18
C LEU A 96 -5.42 -2.78 -4.57
N LEU A 97 -6.62 -2.29 -4.27
CA LEU A 97 -7.70 -3.12 -3.74
C LEU A 97 -8.25 -4.10 -4.78
N ALA A 98 -8.33 -3.71 -6.06
CA ALA A 98 -8.72 -4.60 -7.14
C ALA A 98 -7.74 -5.76 -7.35
N TYR A 99 -6.44 -5.47 -7.25
CA TYR A 99 -5.40 -6.49 -7.26
C TYR A 99 -5.50 -7.40 -6.02
N ALA A 100 -5.67 -6.81 -4.83
CA ALA A 100 -5.78 -7.54 -3.58
C ALA A 100 -6.95 -8.53 -3.55
N THR A 101 -8.09 -8.20 -4.17
CA THR A 101 -9.23 -9.14 -4.23
C THR A 101 -8.99 -10.35 -5.11
N ASN A 102 -8.11 -10.23 -6.11
CA ASN A 102 -7.88 -11.27 -7.10
C ASN A 102 -6.63 -12.11 -6.84
N VAL A 103 -5.71 -11.65 -5.99
CA VAL A 103 -4.49 -12.39 -5.67
C VAL A 103 -4.74 -13.45 -4.60
N SER A 104 -4.41 -14.70 -4.92
CA SER A 104 -4.41 -15.80 -3.95
C SER A 104 -3.13 -15.78 -3.10
N GLY A 105 -3.24 -16.05 -1.80
CA GLY A 105 -2.09 -16.20 -0.91
C GLY A 105 -2.21 -15.38 0.37
N ILE A 106 -1.17 -15.45 1.19
CA ILE A 106 -1.08 -14.70 2.46
C ILE A 106 -0.33 -13.40 2.17
N PHE A 107 -1.07 -12.29 2.25
CA PHE A 107 -0.52 -10.94 2.16
C PHE A 107 -1.26 -10.00 3.11
N TYR A 108 -0.60 -8.89 3.42
CA TYR A 108 -1.18 -7.75 4.12
C TYR A 108 -1.29 -6.53 3.20
N ILE A 109 -2.12 -5.56 3.59
CA ILE A 109 -2.31 -4.27 2.93
C ILE A 109 -1.97 -3.20 3.96
N SER A 110 -1.11 -2.24 3.59
CA SER A 110 -0.85 -1.05 4.40
C SER A 110 -1.32 0.18 3.63
N SER A 111 -2.21 0.94 4.25
CA SER A 111 -2.71 2.22 3.76
C SER A 111 -2.94 3.14 4.95
N GLN A 112 -2.59 4.41 4.81
CA GLN A 112 -2.89 5.45 5.80
C GLN A 112 -4.24 6.13 5.54
N ASP A 113 -4.93 5.76 4.45
CA ASP A 113 -6.22 6.32 4.07
C ASP A 113 -7.39 5.54 4.70
N ARG A 114 -8.22 6.25 5.45
CA ARG A 114 -9.38 5.67 6.16
C ARG A 114 -10.50 5.23 5.21
N ALA A 115 -10.68 5.90 4.07
CA ALA A 115 -11.62 5.47 3.05
C ALA A 115 -11.15 4.16 2.40
N CYS A 116 -9.85 4.03 2.09
CA CYS A 116 -9.26 2.79 1.58
C CYS A 116 -9.52 1.60 2.54
N VAL A 117 -9.19 1.76 3.82
CA VAL A 117 -9.45 0.72 4.86
C VAL A 117 -10.94 0.39 4.94
N ARG A 118 -11.83 1.39 4.93
CA ARG A 118 -13.29 1.16 5.02
C ARG A 118 -13.85 0.45 3.80
N VAL A 119 -13.36 0.76 2.60
CA VAL A 119 -13.79 0.10 1.37
C VAL A 119 -13.25 -1.33 1.33
N GLY A 120 -11.97 -1.53 1.64
CA GLY A 120 -11.36 -2.86 1.76
C GLY A 120 -12.08 -3.74 2.79
N ALA A 121 -12.51 -3.18 3.93
CA ALA A 121 -13.31 -3.90 4.92
C ALA A 121 -14.64 -4.40 4.35
N LYS A 122 -15.33 -3.58 3.54
CA LYS A 122 -16.56 -3.99 2.84
C LYS A 122 -16.31 -5.03 1.74
N MET A 123 -15.07 -5.12 1.25
CA MET A 123 -14.61 -6.13 0.30
C MET A 123 -14.07 -7.39 1.00
N GLY A 124 -14.22 -7.52 2.32
CA GLY A 124 -13.79 -8.70 3.07
C GLY A 124 -12.28 -8.76 3.35
N LEU A 125 -11.56 -7.65 3.18
CA LEU A 125 -10.10 -7.57 3.34
C LEU A 125 -9.66 -7.03 4.71
N LEU A 126 -10.58 -6.76 5.65
CA LEU A 126 -10.25 -6.08 6.91
C LEU A 126 -9.12 -6.77 7.68
N ASP A 127 -9.16 -8.10 7.79
CA ASP A 127 -8.16 -8.89 8.52
C ASP A 127 -6.78 -8.92 7.83
N ARG A 128 -6.69 -8.36 6.63
CA ARG A 128 -5.45 -8.21 5.87
C ARG A 128 -4.85 -6.83 6.01
N PHE A 129 -5.51 -5.86 6.64
CA PHE A 129 -4.89 -4.57 6.88
C PHE A 129 -3.87 -4.63 8.02
N VAL A 130 -2.76 -3.94 7.84
CA VAL A 130 -1.70 -3.77 8.83
C VAL A 130 -1.23 -2.32 8.80
N SER A 131 -0.89 -1.75 9.95
CA SER A 131 -0.35 -0.40 10.00
C SER A 131 1.17 -0.36 9.77
N LEU A 132 1.70 0.79 9.34
CA LEU A 132 3.16 0.96 9.24
C LEU A 132 3.85 0.80 10.60
N GLU A 133 3.19 1.15 11.69
CA GLU A 133 3.69 0.99 13.05
C GLU A 133 3.84 -0.49 13.40
N GLU A 134 2.83 -1.32 13.09
CA GLU A 134 2.91 -2.77 13.28
C GLU A 134 4.03 -3.39 12.43
N MET A 135 4.20 -2.93 11.19
CA MET A 135 5.30 -3.35 10.32
C MET A 135 6.66 -2.94 10.89
N ALA A 136 6.78 -1.71 11.39
CA ALA A 136 8.00 -1.18 11.99
C ALA A 136 8.39 -1.96 13.26
N GLU A 137 7.43 -2.25 14.13
CA GLU A 137 7.64 -3.06 15.33
C GLU A 137 8.11 -4.47 14.98
N ALA A 138 7.52 -5.10 13.97
CA ALA A 138 7.90 -6.44 13.51
C ALA A 138 9.34 -6.52 12.94
N VAL A 139 9.90 -5.41 12.46
CA VAL A 139 11.31 -5.32 12.01
C VAL A 139 12.25 -4.70 13.06
N GLY A 140 11.80 -4.63 14.32
CA GLY A 140 12.62 -4.20 15.46
C GLY A 140 12.84 -2.69 15.55
N ARG A 141 12.02 -1.88 14.89
CA ARG A 141 11.98 -0.42 15.12
C ARG A 141 11.03 -0.12 16.27
N LYS A 142 11.50 0.66 17.25
CA LYS A 142 10.61 1.20 18.30
C LYS A 142 9.60 2.15 17.66
N ARG A 143 8.35 2.05 18.13
CA ARG A 143 7.19 2.88 17.78
C ARG A 143 7.59 4.32 17.48
N LEU A 144 7.35 4.73 16.24
CA LEU A 144 7.51 6.12 15.84
C LEU A 144 6.34 6.93 16.37
N PRO A 145 6.55 8.17 16.87
CA PRO A 145 5.44 9.05 17.13
C PRO A 145 4.75 9.36 15.79
N LEU A 146 3.45 9.06 15.72
CA LEU A 146 2.59 9.58 14.66
C LEU A 146 2.68 11.13 14.70
N PRO A 147 2.71 11.82 13.55
CA PRO A 147 2.54 13.27 13.51
C PRO A 147 1.14 13.69 14.04
#